data_AF-A0A7C4JVV7-F1
#
_entry.id   AF-A0A7C4JVV7-F1
#
_cell.length_a   1.000
_cell.length_b   1.000
_cell.length_c   1.000
_cell.angle_alpha   90.00
_cell.angle_beta   90.00
_cell.angle_gamma   90.00
#
_symmetry.space_group_name_H-M   'P 1'
#
loop_
_entity.id
_entity.type
_entity.pdbx_description
1 polymer ?
#
loop_
_entity_poly.entity_id
_entity_poly.type
_entity_poly.pdbx_seq_one_letter_code
_entity_poly.pdbx_strand_id
1 'polypeptide(L)'
;MKKILSILIVSMLAMNVIAANEDAKKESTETSTTMVNTIKGKVVDKSTGEALAGVSVKVDENTVVYTDFDGNFSINLTQPKAKICVSLISYATTEVEVRKNSNELKIELNSVE
;
A
#
# COMPACT_ATOMS: atom_id res chain seq x y z
N MET A 1 -17.03 -15.26 -52.13
CA MET A 1 -18.23 -14.76 -51.43
C MET A 1 -17.80 -13.70 -50.44
N LYS A 2 -18.38 -12.49 -50.57
CA LYS A 2 -18.60 -11.42 -49.56
C LYS A 2 -17.42 -11.00 -48.66
N LYS A 3 -16.96 -9.76 -48.55
CA LYS A 3 -17.09 -8.47 -49.28
C LYS A 3 -15.85 -7.67 -48.84
N ILE A 4 -15.16 -7.02 -49.78
CA ILE A 4 -14.26 -5.90 -49.49
C ILE A 4 -15.12 -4.63 -49.60
N LEU A 5 -15.14 -3.80 -48.55
CA LEU A 5 -15.67 -2.43 -48.56
C LEU A 5 -15.15 -1.73 -47.28
N SER A 6 -14.04 -1.00 -47.32
CA SER A 6 -13.88 0.43 -47.68
C SER A 6 -14.13 1.40 -46.52
N ILE A 7 -13.34 2.49 -46.54
CA ILE A 7 -13.43 3.78 -45.81
C ILE A 7 -12.58 3.82 -44.53
N LEU A 8 -11.38 4.41 -44.50
CA LEU A 8 -10.96 5.78 -44.90
C LEU A 8 -11.57 6.85 -43.98
N ILE A 9 -10.98 7.01 -42.80
CA ILE A 9 -10.91 8.31 -42.12
C ILE A 9 -9.42 8.63 -41.97
N VAL A 10 -8.94 9.28 -43.03
CA VAL A 10 -7.76 10.15 -43.03
C VAL A 10 -8.06 11.33 -42.09
N SER A 11 -6.99 11.95 -41.59
CA SER A 11 -6.99 13.26 -40.94
C SER A 11 -7.42 13.19 -39.47
N MET A 12 -6.66 13.68 -38.50
CA MET A 12 -5.97 14.96 -38.55
C MET A 12 -4.95 15.00 -37.41
N LEU A 13 -3.76 15.50 -37.75
CA LEU A 13 -2.88 16.23 -36.85
C LEU A 13 -3.69 17.09 -35.88
N ALA A 14 -3.33 17.02 -34.60
CA ALA A 14 -3.24 18.19 -33.74
C ALA A 14 -2.45 17.83 -32.47
N MET A 15 -1.12 17.90 -32.57
CA MET A 15 -0.34 18.44 -31.46
C MET A 15 -0.83 19.87 -31.25
N ASN A 16 -1.50 20.10 -30.13
CA ASN A 16 -1.79 21.42 -29.58
C ASN A 16 -1.93 21.21 -28.07
N VAL A 17 -1.49 22.03 -27.14
CA VAL A 17 -0.74 23.29 -27.08
C VAL A 17 -0.61 23.45 -25.56
N ILE A 18 0.59 23.64 -24.99
CA ILE A 18 0.70 24.37 -23.72
C ILE A 18 1.91 25.29 -23.80
N ALA A 19 1.63 26.50 -24.28
CA ALA A 19 2.46 27.69 -24.10
C ALA A 19 2.18 28.31 -22.71
N ALA A 20 3.19 29.00 -22.17
CA ALA A 20 3.21 29.60 -20.84
C ALA A 20 2.33 30.86 -20.70
N ASN A 21 1.61 31.00 -19.57
CA ASN A 21 1.60 32.14 -18.63
C ASN A 21 0.40 32.08 -17.65
N GLU A 22 0.44 32.96 -16.65
CA GLU A 22 -0.04 32.84 -15.26
C GLU A 22 -1.56 33.05 -15.02
N ASP A 23 -1.98 32.59 -13.84
CA ASP A 23 -3.26 32.84 -13.13
C ASP A 23 -4.58 32.37 -13.74
N ALA A 24 -4.99 31.16 -13.37
CA ALA A 24 -6.40 30.84 -13.11
C ALA A 24 -6.53 29.58 -12.22
N LYS A 25 -6.94 29.83 -10.97
CA LYS A 25 -7.49 28.90 -9.97
C LYS A 25 -8.08 27.61 -10.59
N LYS A 26 -7.31 26.53 -10.52
CA LYS A 26 -7.74 25.18 -10.93
C LYS A 26 -8.48 24.53 -9.78
N GLU A 27 -9.81 24.65 -9.81
CA GLU A 27 -10.74 23.76 -9.10
C GLU A 27 -10.56 22.37 -9.70
N SER A 28 -9.66 21.58 -9.09
CA SER A 28 -9.50 20.18 -9.44
C SER A 28 -10.58 19.42 -8.69
N THR A 29 -11.61 19.01 -9.42
CA THR A 29 -12.44 17.86 -9.07
C THR A 29 -11.54 16.72 -8.58
N GLU A 30 -11.51 16.51 -7.27
CA GLU A 30 -10.81 15.39 -6.65
C GLU A 30 -11.58 14.10 -6.96
N THR A 31 -11.30 13.49 -8.10
CA THR A 31 -11.51 12.06 -8.23
C THR A 31 -10.47 11.39 -7.33
N SER A 32 -10.82 11.23 -6.05
CA SER A 32 -10.03 10.52 -5.04
C SER A 32 -9.86 9.07 -5.49
N THR A 33 -8.84 8.83 -6.30
CA THR A 33 -8.39 7.48 -6.59
C THR A 33 -7.70 7.04 -5.31
N THR A 34 -8.36 6.21 -4.50
CA THR A 34 -7.75 5.59 -3.32
C THR A 34 -6.58 4.74 -3.80
N MET A 35 -5.39 5.34 -3.87
CA MET A 35 -4.16 4.64 -4.20
C MET A 35 -3.79 3.77 -3.01
N VAL A 36 -4.10 2.48 -3.12
CA VAL A 36 -3.74 1.45 -2.15
C VAL A 36 -2.22 1.27 -2.17
N ASN A 37 -1.57 1.41 -1.03
CA ASN A 37 -0.14 1.10 -0.87
C ASN A 37 0.04 -0.23 -0.15
N THR A 38 0.84 -1.12 -0.69
CA THR A 38 1.15 -2.39 -0.02
C THR A 38 2.41 -2.25 0.81
N ILE A 39 2.30 -2.48 2.11
CA ILE A 39 3.41 -2.51 3.06
C ILE A 39 3.80 -3.95 3.26
N LYS A 40 5.08 -4.27 3.07
CA LYS A 40 5.65 -5.57 3.39
C LYS A 40 6.47 -5.48 4.66
N GLY A 41 6.63 -6.59 5.36
CA GLY A 41 7.53 -6.63 6.50
C GLY A 41 7.77 -8.02 7.04
N LYS A 42 8.60 -8.08 8.08
CA LYS A 42 8.96 -9.29 8.82
C LYS A 42 8.86 -9.01 10.32
N VAL A 43 8.29 -9.96 11.05
CA VAL A 43 8.23 -9.94 12.52
C VAL A 43 9.16 -11.00 13.09
N VAL A 44 9.97 -10.60 14.07
CA VAL A 44 10.92 -11.49 14.75
C VAL A 44 10.84 -11.34 16.27
N ASP A 45 11.25 -12.37 17.00
CA ASP A 45 11.57 -12.24 18.43
C ASP A 45 12.81 -11.35 18.58
N LYS A 46 12.74 -10.39 19.50
CA LYS A 46 13.82 -9.43 19.70
C LYS A 46 15.09 -10.04 20.30
N SER A 47 14.93 -11.04 21.16
CA SER A 47 16.02 -11.66 21.92
C SER A 47 16.76 -12.72 21.10
N THR A 48 16.02 -13.56 20.37
CA THR A 48 16.58 -14.68 19.59
C THR A 48 16.78 -14.32 18.12
N GLY A 49 16.04 -13.32 17.60
CA GLY A 49 16.02 -12.99 16.18
C GLY A 49 15.22 -13.98 15.33
N GLU A 50 14.54 -14.95 15.94
CA GLU A 50 13.76 -15.96 15.23
C GLU A 50 12.51 -15.35 14.58
N ALA A 51 12.14 -15.87 13.42
CA ALA A 51 10.92 -15.48 12.74
C ALA A 51 9.68 -15.91 13.51
N LEU A 52 8.70 -15.00 13.64
CA LEU A 52 7.46 -15.27 14.35
C LEU A 52 6.32 -15.48 13.38
N ALA A 53 5.82 -16.71 13.30
CA ALA A 53 4.66 -17.09 12.50
C ALA A 53 3.33 -16.82 13.24
N GLY A 54 2.28 -16.50 12.50
CA GLY A 54 0.93 -16.29 13.07
C GLY A 54 0.77 -15.00 13.89
N VAL A 55 1.70 -14.05 13.80
CA VAL A 55 1.58 -12.73 14.42
C VAL A 55 0.44 -11.97 13.74
N SER A 56 -0.48 -11.43 14.53
CA SER A 56 -1.54 -10.54 14.04
C SER A 56 -0.96 -9.17 13.71
N VAL A 57 -1.19 -8.69 12.50
CA VAL A 57 -0.79 -7.36 12.01
C VAL A 57 -2.06 -6.63 11.58
N LYS A 58 -2.53 -5.70 12.42
CA LYS A 58 -3.84 -5.05 12.28
C LYS A 58 -3.68 -3.54 12.05
N VAL A 59 -4.27 -3.02 10.97
CA VAL A 59 -4.32 -1.56 10.69
C VAL A 59 -5.60 -0.94 11.24
N ASP A 60 -6.73 -1.64 11.07
CA ASP A 60 -8.06 -1.23 11.54
C ASP A 60 -8.92 -2.48 11.79
N GLU A 61 -10.20 -2.31 12.14
CA GLU A 61 -11.11 -3.43 12.44
C GLU A 61 -11.33 -4.39 11.27
N ASN A 62 -11.19 -3.92 10.04
CA ASN A 62 -11.48 -4.66 8.83
C ASN A 62 -10.21 -5.16 8.12
N THR A 63 -9.04 -4.62 8.50
CA THR A 63 -7.76 -4.88 7.84
C THR A 63 -6.79 -5.52 8.81
N VAL A 64 -6.75 -6.86 8.79
CA VAL A 64 -5.83 -7.70 9.55
C VAL A 64 -5.20 -8.75 8.63
N VAL A 65 -3.90 -8.98 8.81
CA VAL A 65 -3.17 -10.08 8.17
C VAL A 65 -2.36 -10.81 9.23
N TYR A 66 -1.91 -12.02 8.92
CA TYR A 66 -1.07 -12.82 9.81
C TYR A 66 0.27 -13.11 9.13
N THR A 67 1.35 -13.18 9.92
CA THR A 67 2.66 -13.54 9.40
C THR A 67 2.72 -15.00 8.95
N ASP A 68 3.47 -15.27 7.89
CA ASP A 68 3.76 -16.63 7.40
C ASP A 68 4.82 -17.36 8.27
N PHE A 69 5.23 -18.56 7.85
CA PHE A 69 6.22 -19.37 8.57
C PHE A 69 7.60 -18.71 8.70
N ASP A 70 7.94 -17.82 7.77
CA ASP A 70 9.18 -17.05 7.77
C ASP A 70 9.00 -15.69 8.46
N GLY A 71 7.85 -15.46 9.11
CA GLY A 71 7.53 -14.23 9.81
C GLY A 71 7.19 -13.05 8.90
N ASN A 72 7.02 -13.26 7.59
CA ASN A 72 6.73 -12.18 6.66
C ASN A 72 5.23 -11.84 6.63
N PHE A 73 4.90 -10.58 6.34
CA PHE A 73 3.53 -10.13 6.10
C PHE A 73 3.47 -9.13 4.94
N SER A 74 2.27 -8.98 4.37
CA SER A 74 1.96 -7.97 3.37
C SER A 74 0.56 -7.42 3.64
N ILE A 75 0.45 -6.13 3.93
CA ILE A 75 -0.81 -5.47 4.28
C ILE A 75 -1.05 -4.24 3.41
N ASN A 76 -2.30 -4.05 3.00
CA ASN A 76 -2.71 -2.92 2.19
C ASN A 76 -3.10 -1.74 3.09
N LEU A 77 -2.53 -0.58 2.79
CA LEU A 77 -2.79 0.67 3.46
C LEU A 77 -3.53 1.61 2.49
N THR A 78 -4.73 2.01 2.87
CA THR A 78 -5.59 2.94 2.11
C THR A 78 -5.39 4.40 2.54
N GLN A 79 -4.85 4.61 3.75
CA GLN A 79 -4.66 5.93 4.36
C GLN A 79 -3.21 6.42 4.17
N PRO A 80 -2.95 7.75 4.14
CA PRO A 80 -1.59 8.26 4.01
C PRO A 80 -0.68 7.91 5.20
N LYS A 81 -1.27 7.72 6.38
CA LYS A 81 -0.64 7.36 7.64
C LYS A 81 -1.60 6.50 8.44
N ALA A 82 -1.09 5.47 9.11
CA ALA A 82 -1.86 4.65 10.04
C ALA A 82 -0.97 4.13 11.18
N LYS A 83 -1.61 3.60 12.21
CA LYS A 83 -0.95 2.81 13.24
C LYS A 83 -1.26 1.34 13.01
N ILE A 84 -0.23 0.52 12.96
CA ILE A 84 -0.34 -0.93 12.91
C ILE A 84 -0.18 -1.46 14.32
N CYS A 85 -1.15 -2.20 14.80
CA CYS A 85 -1.07 -2.98 16.03
C CYS A 85 -0.58 -4.39 15.69
N VAL A 86 0.52 -4.80 16.33
CA VAL A 86 1.17 -6.09 16.12
C VAL A 86 1.13 -6.89 17.41
N SER A 87 0.53 -8.08 17.37
CA SER A 87 0.32 -8.89 18.57
C SER A 87 0.46 -10.39 18.33
N LEU A 88 0.97 -11.09 19.35
CA LEU A 88 1.09 -12.54 19.42
C LEU A 88 0.99 -12.95 20.89
N ILE A 89 0.43 -14.13 21.16
CA ILE A 89 0.31 -14.68 22.52
C ILE A 89 1.71 -14.83 23.13
N SER A 90 1.85 -14.44 24.40
CA SER A 90 3.13 -14.42 25.14
C SER A 90 4.16 -13.39 24.65
N TYR A 91 3.72 -12.39 23.88
CA TYR A 91 4.53 -11.24 23.46
C TYR A 91 3.84 -9.92 23.80
N ALA A 92 4.64 -8.89 24.00
CA ALA A 92 4.15 -7.54 24.21
C ALA A 92 3.59 -6.97 22.90
N THR A 93 2.33 -6.52 22.94
CA THR A 93 1.72 -5.82 21.81
C THR A 93 2.52 -4.57 21.47
N THR A 94 2.79 -4.39 20.18
CA THR A 94 3.56 -3.24 19.66
C THR A 94 2.73 -2.44 18.69
N GLU A 95 2.70 -1.11 18.85
CA GLU A 95 2.13 -0.19 17.86
C GLU A 95 3.24 0.42 16.99
N VAL A 96 3.08 0.37 15.67
CA VAL A 96 4.02 0.95 14.71
C VAL A 96 3.30 1.97 13.83
N GLU A 97 3.77 3.21 13.81
CA GLU A 97 3.28 4.21 12.86
C GLU A 97 3.88 3.96 11.47
N VAL A 98 3.02 3.83 10.47
CA VAL A 98 3.42 3.63 9.07
C VAL A 98 2.88 4.75 8.20
N ARG A 99 3.58 5.02 7.09
CA ARG A 99 3.18 5.99 6.08
C ARG A 99 3.12 5.31 4.72
N LYS A 100 2.42 5.93 3.78
CA LYS A 100 2.26 5.43 2.41
C LYS A 100 3.58 5.16 1.66
N ASN A 101 4.71 5.72 2.10
CA ASN A 101 6.02 5.49 1.48
C ASN A 101 6.87 4.42 2.22
N SER A 102 6.32 3.76 3.24
CA SER A 102 6.97 2.65 3.92
C SER A 102 6.87 1.40 3.04
N ASN A 103 8.00 0.92 2.52
CA ASN A 103 8.03 -0.25 1.63
C ASN A 103 8.32 -1.56 2.37
N GLU A 104 9.21 -1.52 3.37
CA GLU A 104 9.65 -2.69 4.13
C GLU A 104 9.79 -2.35 5.61
N LEU A 105 9.22 -3.20 6.47
CA LEU A 105 9.24 -3.03 7.92
C LEU A 105 9.85 -4.26 8.59
N LYS A 106 10.81 -4.04 9.50
CA LYS A 106 11.21 -5.04 10.48
C LYS A 106 10.57 -4.68 11.82
N ILE A 107 9.84 -5.61 12.42
CA ILE A 107 9.17 -5.43 13.71
C ILE A 107 9.71 -6.48 14.67
N GLU A 108 10.14 -6.05 15.85
CA GLU A 108 10.73 -6.91 16.87
C GLU A 108 9.80 -6.94 18.08
N LEU A 109 9.30 -8.13 18.43
CA LEU A 109 8.45 -8.31 19.60
C LEU A 109 9.28 -8.74 20.80
N ASN A 110 8.92 -8.25 21.97
CA ASN A 110 9.51 -8.67 23.24
C ASN A 110 8.62 -9.76 23.83
N SER A 111 9.18 -10.92 24.13
CA SER A 111 8.47 -11.95 24.90
C SER A 111 8.12 -11.41 26.29
N VAL A 112 6.95 -11.79 26.80
CA VAL A 112 6.49 -11.48 28.14
C VAL A 112 6.62 -12.77 28.95
N GLU A 113 7.69 -12.85 29.74
CA GLU A 113 7.91 -13.91 30.73
C GLU A 113 7.02 -13.73 31.97
#